data_AF-A0A2E1H5Y4-F1
#
_entry.id   AF-A0A2E1H5Y4-F1
#
_cell.length_a   1.000
_cell.length_b   1.000
_cell.length_c   1.000
_cell.angle_alpha   90.00
_cell.angle_beta   90.00
_cell.angle_gamma   90.00
#
_symmetry.space_group_name_H-M   'P 1'
#
loop_
_entity.id
_entity.type
_entity.pdbx_description
1 polymer ?
#
loop_
_entity_poly.entity_id
_entity_poly.type
_entity_poly.pdbx_seq_one_letter_code
_entity_poly.pdbx_strand_id
1 'polypeptide(L)'
;MFRSIITTAAIAALAAGASAQSQLPAGNLHTSAAPSTGIYKMDTGFEATAVAYRSGPETIFNNRDGLVYYYTTVASTTEYGDGGSFPAQGVSGVEQVNGLTFSYCSGMADLTGAGVLDTELRFYSENDSANYAGMVGWVDANNRNEACTLGITGLPGDQSGAGVACWIIALDLAGGFECTLPQESAAGLAETWGWSMTYLDTLASSGPRLDSITGGAIGGYGSFDHFQWYDMTAALGLENLGAYWFGGGVKLQGSFDLSLEGNVNDSTSYTSANPGANDTVGFTCTSEVRGGQAAGWAVTNPDGASSYGMLVSTGSADLPIIAGGSASLLINQRTMPAGPFPMGTAGSFGANLPANVPSNIYAQAVAHTGALTPSNCTAASNGMRSVN
;
A
#
# COMPACT_ATOMS: atom_id res chain seq x y z
N MET A 1 24.69 34.87 -26.90
CA MET A 1 23.32 35.39 -26.74
C MET A 1 22.44 34.26 -26.22
N PHE A 2 22.53 34.00 -24.92
CA PHE A 2 21.86 32.89 -24.21
C PHE A 2 20.51 33.30 -23.58
N ARG A 3 20.00 34.49 -23.94
CA ARG A 3 18.80 35.08 -23.33
C ARG A 3 17.47 34.67 -23.98
N SER A 4 17.51 33.95 -25.10
CA SER A 4 16.28 33.57 -25.84
C SER A 4 15.93 32.08 -25.75
N ILE A 5 16.71 31.27 -25.04
CA ILE A 5 16.42 29.84 -24.82
C ILE A 5 15.71 29.63 -23.47
N ILE A 6 16.09 30.40 -22.45
CA ILE A 6 15.50 30.31 -21.10
C ILE A 6 14.03 30.76 -21.10
N THR A 7 13.68 31.77 -21.90
CA THR A 7 12.30 32.26 -21.99
C THR A 7 11.38 31.28 -22.71
N THR A 8 11.87 30.53 -23.70
CA THR A 8 11.05 29.59 -24.47
C THR A 8 10.79 28.29 -23.69
N ALA A 9 11.75 27.84 -22.89
CA ALA A 9 11.55 26.72 -21.96
C ALA A 9 10.58 27.07 -20.82
N ALA A 10 10.68 28.29 -20.27
CA ALA A 10 9.75 28.77 -19.25
C ALA A 10 8.31 28.96 -19.78
N ILE A 11 8.16 29.42 -21.03
CA ILE A 11 6.83 29.56 -21.67
C ILE A 11 6.25 28.19 -22.04
N ALA A 12 7.06 27.21 -22.45
CA ALA A 12 6.58 25.84 -22.68
C ALA A 12 6.16 25.16 -21.37
N ALA A 13 6.89 25.36 -20.28
CA ALA A 13 6.52 24.86 -18.95
C ALA A 13 5.26 25.56 -18.39
N LEU A 14 5.13 26.88 -18.56
CA LEU A 14 3.90 27.61 -18.18
C LEU A 14 2.70 27.25 -19.07
N ALA A 15 2.90 27.01 -20.37
CA ALA A 15 1.84 26.62 -21.29
C ALA A 15 1.38 25.18 -21.05
N ALA A 16 2.28 24.26 -20.70
CA ALA A 16 1.94 22.90 -20.28
C ALA A 16 1.17 22.90 -18.95
N GLY A 17 1.60 23.71 -17.97
CA GLY A 17 0.89 23.88 -16.69
C GLY A 17 -0.48 24.57 -16.84
N ALA A 18 -0.62 25.51 -17.78
CA ALA A 18 -1.89 26.17 -18.06
C ALA A 18 -2.87 25.29 -18.86
N SER A 19 -2.38 24.36 -19.69
CA SER A 19 -3.24 23.39 -20.39
C SER A 19 -3.70 22.22 -19.51
N ALA A 20 -3.00 21.93 -18.42
CA ALA A 20 -3.40 20.89 -17.45
C ALA A 20 -4.48 21.37 -16.46
N GLN A 21 -4.69 22.68 -16.34
CA GLN A 21 -5.74 23.25 -15.48
C GLN A 21 -7.09 23.33 -16.21
N SER A 22 -7.56 22.20 -16.75
CA SER A 22 -8.99 22.08 -17.08
C SER A 22 -9.71 21.77 -15.75
N GLN A 23 -10.41 22.76 -15.19
CA GLN A 23 -11.24 22.51 -14.00
C GLN A 23 -12.42 21.62 -14.42
N LEU A 24 -12.56 20.45 -13.79
CA LEU A 24 -13.69 19.55 -14.03
C LEU A 24 -15.04 20.24 -13.81
N PRO A 25 -16.10 19.76 -14.49
CA PRO A 25 -17.45 20.15 -14.13
C PRO A 25 -17.74 19.73 -12.69
N ALA A 26 -18.09 20.69 -11.84
CA ALA A 26 -18.58 20.43 -10.48
C ALA A 26 -19.78 19.44 -10.42
N GLY A 27 -20.42 19.14 -11.56
CA GLY A 27 -21.50 18.17 -11.68
C GLY A 27 -21.11 16.70 -11.49
N ASN A 28 -19.81 16.38 -11.43
CA ASN A 28 -19.29 15.03 -11.17
C ASN A 28 -18.96 14.79 -9.68
N LEU A 29 -19.19 15.80 -8.84
CA LEU A 29 -19.05 15.72 -7.39
C LEU A 29 -20.42 15.36 -6.79
N HIS A 30 -20.47 14.26 -6.05
CA HIS A 30 -21.72 13.72 -5.53
C HIS A 30 -21.64 13.58 -4.01
N THR A 31 -22.76 13.77 -3.32
CA THR A 31 -22.86 13.47 -1.88
C THR A 31 -22.80 11.97 -1.66
N SER A 32 -21.97 11.51 -0.74
CA SER A 32 -21.82 10.10 -0.37
C SER A 32 -22.91 9.64 0.60
N ALA A 33 -23.19 8.34 0.60
CA ALA A 33 -23.94 7.68 1.65
C ALA A 33 -23.03 7.31 2.83
N ALA A 34 -23.63 6.96 3.97
CA ALA A 34 -22.89 6.37 5.08
C ALA A 34 -22.27 5.03 4.63
N PRO A 35 -20.96 4.81 4.81
CA PRO A 35 -20.31 3.63 4.26
C PRO A 35 -20.53 2.38 5.11
N SER A 36 -20.66 1.25 4.43
CA SER A 36 -20.49 -0.08 5.02
C SER A 36 -18.99 -0.46 5.02
N THR A 37 -18.60 -1.48 5.79
CA THR A 37 -17.19 -1.88 5.94
C THR A 37 -16.98 -3.34 5.57
N GLY A 38 -15.80 -3.65 5.02
CA GLY A 38 -15.36 -5.01 4.80
C GLY A 38 -13.86 -5.14 4.63
N ILE A 39 -13.38 -6.37 4.59
CA ILE A 39 -11.98 -6.72 4.34
C ILE A 39 -11.91 -7.44 3.00
N TYR A 40 -10.91 -7.11 2.20
CA TYR A 40 -10.53 -7.85 1.02
C TYR A 40 -9.19 -8.53 1.28
N LYS A 41 -9.16 -9.86 1.20
CA LYS A 41 -7.92 -10.63 1.25
C LYS A 41 -7.56 -11.09 -0.15
N MET A 42 -6.29 -10.96 -0.52
CA MET A 42 -5.84 -11.31 -1.87
C MET A 42 -6.02 -12.79 -2.22
N ASP A 43 -6.08 -13.67 -1.23
CA ASP A 43 -6.21 -15.12 -1.40
C ASP A 43 -7.66 -15.64 -1.40
N THR A 44 -8.56 -14.95 -0.69
CA THR A 44 -9.91 -15.42 -0.37
C THR A 44 -11.02 -14.47 -0.82
N GLY A 45 -10.67 -13.26 -1.24
CA GLY A 45 -11.61 -12.25 -1.75
C GLY A 45 -12.25 -11.40 -0.65
N PHE A 46 -13.41 -10.82 -0.97
CA PHE A 46 -14.13 -9.90 -0.08
C PHE A 46 -14.92 -10.61 1.02
N GLU A 47 -14.76 -10.13 2.25
CA GLU A 47 -15.52 -10.52 3.44
C GLU A 47 -16.12 -9.28 4.12
N ALA A 48 -17.45 -9.18 4.15
CA ALA A 48 -18.14 -8.14 4.92
C ALA A 48 -17.93 -8.38 6.42
N THR A 49 -17.37 -7.39 7.12
CA THR A 49 -17.03 -7.50 8.55
C THR A 49 -17.34 -6.21 9.29
N ALA A 50 -17.55 -6.29 10.60
CA ALA A 50 -17.46 -5.12 11.45
C ALA A 50 -15.96 -4.74 11.54
N VAL A 51 -15.63 -3.50 11.17
CA VAL A 51 -14.27 -2.92 11.13
C VAL A 51 -13.24 -3.76 11.88
N ALA A 52 -12.47 -4.54 11.13
CA ALA A 52 -11.32 -5.25 11.66
C ALA A 52 -10.06 -4.57 11.13
N TYR A 53 -9.41 -3.79 12.00
CA TYR A 53 -8.05 -3.33 11.80
C TYR A 53 -7.12 -4.54 11.95
N ARG A 54 -6.48 -4.96 10.86
CA ARG A 54 -5.40 -5.96 10.83
C ARG A 54 -4.52 -5.65 9.62
N SER A 55 -3.19 -5.83 9.65
CA SER A 55 -2.24 -5.89 10.75
C SER A 55 -0.86 -5.48 10.19
N GLY A 56 -0.56 -4.18 10.16
CA GLY A 56 0.80 -3.64 10.29
C GLY A 56 0.89 -2.83 11.59
N PRO A 57 2.03 -2.79 12.30
CA PRO A 57 2.11 -2.08 13.58
C PRO A 57 1.97 -0.55 13.45
N GLU A 58 2.08 0.02 12.23
CA GLU A 58 2.11 1.46 12.03
C GLU A 58 1.31 1.91 10.80
N THR A 59 0.44 2.90 11.01
CA THR A 59 -0.16 3.69 9.92
C THR A 59 0.90 4.65 9.39
N ILE A 60 1.41 4.39 8.18
CA ILE A 60 2.50 5.14 7.55
C ILE A 60 1.99 6.32 6.71
N PHE A 61 0.72 6.30 6.32
CA PHE A 61 0.03 7.40 5.65
C PHE A 61 -1.46 7.37 5.96
N ASN A 62 -2.10 8.53 6.16
CA ASN A 62 -3.52 8.58 6.49
C ASN A 62 -4.18 9.89 6.03
N ASN A 63 -5.11 9.78 5.09
CA ASN A 63 -5.99 10.86 4.63
C ASN A 63 -7.42 10.73 5.17
N ARG A 64 -7.69 9.82 6.13
CA ARG A 64 -9.04 9.45 6.54
C ARG A 64 -9.60 10.36 7.65
N ASP A 65 -10.36 11.40 7.30
CA ASP A 65 -10.99 12.39 8.20
C ASP A 65 -12.51 12.58 7.96
N GLY A 66 -13.09 11.88 6.99
CA GLY A 66 -14.53 11.72 6.76
C GLY A 66 -15.30 12.80 5.97
N LEU A 67 -14.85 13.25 4.78
CA LEU A 67 -15.77 14.00 3.88
C LEU A 67 -16.96 13.15 3.41
N VAL A 68 -18.07 13.82 3.12
CA VAL A 68 -19.33 13.21 2.66
C VAL A 68 -19.52 13.34 1.14
N TYR A 69 -18.43 13.27 0.38
CA TYR A 69 -18.48 13.37 -1.08
C TYR A 69 -17.70 12.23 -1.73
N TYR A 70 -18.08 11.90 -2.97
CA TYR A 70 -17.31 11.05 -3.85
C TYR A 70 -17.29 11.68 -5.25
N TYR A 71 -16.27 11.31 -6.04
CA TYR A 71 -16.10 11.84 -7.37
C TYR A 71 -16.21 10.74 -8.42
N THR A 72 -17.05 10.92 -9.44
CA THR A 72 -17.13 9.96 -10.55
C THR A 72 -17.38 10.69 -11.87
N THR A 73 -16.62 10.35 -12.89
CA THR A 73 -17.00 10.54 -14.29
C THR A 73 -17.76 9.29 -14.70
N VAL A 74 -18.90 9.42 -15.37
CA VAL A 74 -19.76 8.27 -15.74
C VAL A 74 -19.12 7.35 -16.81
N ALA A 75 -17.81 7.45 -17.03
CA ALA A 75 -17.05 6.75 -18.07
C ALA A 75 -16.12 5.68 -17.45
N SER A 76 -16.11 4.50 -18.06
CA SER A 76 -15.43 3.30 -17.54
C SER A 76 -13.97 3.15 -17.91
N THR A 77 -13.36 4.19 -18.47
CA THR A 77 -11.94 4.21 -18.85
C THR A 77 -11.16 5.24 -18.05
N THR A 78 -11.82 5.86 -17.07
CA THR A 78 -11.21 6.90 -16.26
C THR A 78 -10.45 6.28 -15.10
N GLU A 79 -9.21 6.69 -14.98
CA GLU A 79 -8.36 6.42 -13.84
C GLU A 79 -8.25 7.70 -12.99
N TYR A 80 -8.49 7.58 -11.68
CA TYR A 80 -8.43 8.70 -10.74
C TYR A 80 -7.13 8.62 -9.97
N GLY A 81 -6.26 9.60 -10.13
CA GLY A 81 -4.94 9.63 -9.50
C GLY A 81 -4.83 10.70 -8.42
N ASP A 82 -4.14 10.36 -7.34
CA ASP A 82 -3.80 11.26 -6.23
C ASP A 82 -2.40 10.88 -5.70
N GLY A 83 -1.86 11.64 -4.76
CA GLY A 83 -0.49 11.48 -4.30
C GLY A 83 -0.30 11.73 -2.81
N GLY A 84 0.91 11.42 -2.39
CA GLY A 84 1.42 11.67 -1.05
C GLY A 84 2.93 11.63 -1.05
N SER A 85 3.49 11.75 0.14
CA SER A 85 4.92 11.60 0.41
C SER A 85 5.11 10.73 1.64
N PHE A 86 6.26 10.07 1.71
CA PHE A 86 6.78 9.57 2.98
C PHE A 86 7.94 10.46 3.40
N PRO A 87 7.91 11.04 4.61
CA PRO A 87 9.03 11.81 5.10
C PRO A 87 10.27 10.91 5.18
N ALA A 88 11.45 11.48 5.02
CA ALA A 88 12.70 10.73 5.20
C ALA A 88 12.78 10.15 6.64
N GLN A 89 12.43 8.87 6.80
CA GLN A 89 12.38 8.15 8.07
C GLN A 89 13.25 6.91 7.99
N GLY A 90 14.44 6.98 8.58
CA GLY A 90 15.33 5.82 8.73
C GLY A 90 16.31 5.63 7.57
N VAL A 91 16.77 4.38 7.43
CA VAL A 91 17.94 4.01 6.60
C VAL A 91 17.54 3.37 5.27
N SER A 92 16.30 2.88 5.15
CA SER A 92 15.82 2.11 4.01
C SER A 92 15.62 2.97 2.75
N GLY A 93 15.21 4.24 2.90
CA GLY A 93 14.87 5.14 1.80
C GLY A 93 13.59 4.76 1.04
N VAL A 94 12.90 3.72 1.51
CA VAL A 94 11.64 3.21 0.94
C VAL A 94 10.72 2.79 2.09
N GLU A 95 9.41 2.93 1.86
CA GLU A 95 8.35 2.36 2.67
C GLU A 95 7.78 1.11 2.00
N GLN A 96 7.47 0.11 2.82
CA GLN A 96 6.76 -1.06 2.36
C GLN A 96 5.31 -1.00 2.87
N VAL A 97 4.38 -0.91 1.92
CA VAL A 97 2.93 -0.95 2.17
C VAL A 97 2.51 -2.41 2.28
N ASN A 98 2.09 -2.80 3.48
CA ASN A 98 1.65 -4.15 3.82
C ASN A 98 0.14 -4.25 3.98
N GLY A 99 -0.54 -3.11 4.02
CA GLY A 99 -1.97 -3.03 4.05
C GLY A 99 -2.41 -1.65 3.60
N LEU A 100 -3.65 -1.56 3.15
CA LEU A 100 -4.24 -0.28 2.81
C LEU A 100 -5.73 -0.29 3.12
N THR A 101 -6.29 0.87 3.42
CA THR A 101 -7.73 1.05 3.50
C THR A 101 -8.13 2.18 2.57
N PHE A 102 -9.08 1.91 1.68
CA PHE A 102 -9.64 2.94 0.80
C PHE A 102 -11.17 2.93 0.85
N SER A 103 -11.77 4.02 0.38
CA SER A 103 -13.22 4.14 0.30
C SER A 103 -13.68 4.49 -1.11
N TYR A 104 -14.83 3.94 -1.49
CA TYR A 104 -15.49 4.27 -2.75
C TYR A 104 -17.01 4.30 -2.58
N CYS A 105 -17.69 4.88 -3.57
CA CYS A 105 -19.12 4.74 -3.74
C CYS A 105 -19.40 4.14 -5.12
N SER A 106 -20.48 3.37 -5.23
CA SER A 106 -20.93 2.73 -6.46
C SER A 106 -22.44 2.80 -6.58
N GLY A 107 -22.92 3.08 -7.79
CA GLY A 107 -24.32 2.96 -8.17
C GLY A 107 -24.70 1.59 -8.76
N MET A 108 -23.75 0.65 -8.84
CA MET A 108 -24.03 -0.68 -9.38
C MET A 108 -24.91 -1.48 -8.43
N ALA A 109 -26.01 -2.04 -8.92
CA ALA A 109 -26.89 -2.87 -8.10
C ALA A 109 -26.21 -4.22 -7.77
N ASP A 110 -26.15 -4.56 -6.49
CA ASP A 110 -25.65 -5.83 -5.95
C ASP A 110 -26.68 -6.47 -5.01
N LEU A 111 -27.90 -6.68 -5.52
CA LEU A 111 -29.04 -7.13 -4.73
C LEU A 111 -28.84 -8.53 -4.09
N THR A 112 -27.85 -9.28 -4.58
CA THR A 112 -27.50 -10.61 -4.08
C THR A 112 -26.30 -10.61 -3.13
N GLY A 113 -25.58 -9.48 -3.01
CA GLY A 113 -24.33 -9.37 -2.25
C GLY A 113 -23.21 -10.23 -2.82
N ALA A 114 -23.21 -10.47 -4.13
CA ALA A 114 -22.26 -11.37 -4.78
C ALA A 114 -20.92 -10.69 -5.10
N GLY A 115 -20.84 -9.37 -4.95
CA GLY A 115 -19.75 -8.59 -5.49
C GLY A 115 -19.94 -8.38 -6.99
N VAL A 116 -19.90 -7.13 -7.43
CA VAL A 116 -20.23 -6.75 -8.80
C VAL A 116 -19.23 -5.78 -9.42
N LEU A 117 -18.33 -5.22 -8.60
CA LEU A 117 -17.40 -4.19 -9.03
C LEU A 117 -15.97 -4.71 -9.02
N ASP A 118 -15.31 -4.61 -10.16
CA ASP A 118 -13.89 -4.86 -10.33
C ASP A 118 -13.14 -3.52 -10.37
N THR A 119 -12.00 -3.47 -9.68
CA THR A 119 -11.18 -2.27 -9.53
C THR A 119 -9.71 -2.61 -9.65
N GLU A 120 -8.96 -1.73 -10.27
CA GLU A 120 -7.51 -1.77 -10.26
C GLU A 120 -6.98 -0.63 -9.41
N LEU A 121 -6.14 -0.94 -8.43
CA LEU A 121 -5.36 0.05 -7.69
C LEU A 121 -3.93 0.01 -8.22
N ARG A 122 -3.36 1.19 -8.49
CA ARG A 122 -1.95 1.29 -8.85
C ARG A 122 -1.23 2.19 -7.88
N PHE A 123 0.04 1.91 -7.66
CA PHE A 123 0.96 2.85 -7.04
C PHE A 123 2.09 3.19 -8.00
N TYR A 124 2.54 4.43 -7.92
CA TYR A 124 3.59 5.00 -8.75
C TYR A 124 4.74 5.47 -7.89
N SER A 125 5.96 5.22 -8.36
CA SER A 125 7.18 5.66 -7.68
C SER A 125 7.32 7.19 -7.68
N GLU A 126 6.71 7.87 -8.64
CA GLU A 126 6.80 9.31 -8.80
C GLU A 126 5.47 9.91 -9.26
N ASN A 127 5.09 11.01 -8.62
CA ASN A 127 3.95 11.81 -8.99
C ASN A 127 4.28 13.30 -8.93
N ASP A 128 4.22 14.01 -10.06
CA ASP A 128 4.43 15.46 -10.14
C ASP A 128 3.10 16.23 -10.02
N SER A 129 2.25 15.84 -9.06
CA SER A 129 1.01 16.55 -8.72
C SER A 129 1.28 17.98 -8.24
N ALA A 130 2.44 18.27 -7.65
CA ALA A 130 2.82 19.63 -7.25
C ALA A 130 2.80 20.63 -8.43
N ASN A 131 3.11 20.17 -9.65
CA ASN A 131 3.05 20.96 -10.87
C ASN A 131 1.83 20.62 -11.75
N TYR A 132 0.85 19.88 -11.23
CA TYR A 132 -0.31 19.36 -11.97
C TYR A 132 0.06 18.49 -13.19
N ALA A 133 1.31 18.01 -13.27
CA ALA A 133 1.78 17.13 -14.34
C ALA A 133 1.37 15.66 -14.09
N GLY A 134 1.25 15.30 -12.82
CA GLY A 134 0.72 14.01 -12.36
C GLY A 134 1.71 12.86 -12.46
N MET A 135 1.21 11.62 -12.57
CA MET A 135 2.02 10.41 -12.62
C MET A 135 3.12 10.50 -13.70
N VAL A 136 4.36 10.24 -13.29
CA VAL A 136 5.56 10.41 -14.14
C VAL A 136 6.07 9.06 -14.64
N GLY A 137 6.71 9.08 -15.81
CA GLY A 137 7.45 7.93 -16.33
C GLY A 137 6.63 7.01 -17.23
N TRP A 138 5.44 7.41 -17.66
CA TRP A 138 4.65 6.63 -18.60
C TRP A 138 5.37 6.53 -19.94
N VAL A 139 5.65 5.29 -20.35
CA VAL A 139 6.29 4.97 -21.63
C VAL A 139 5.26 4.45 -22.63
N ASP A 140 4.38 3.54 -22.19
CA ASP A 140 3.23 3.05 -22.97
C ASP A 140 2.20 2.33 -22.08
N ALA A 141 1.13 1.81 -22.67
CA ALA A 141 0.07 1.09 -21.96
C ALA A 141 0.54 -0.16 -21.17
N ASN A 142 1.73 -0.69 -21.49
CA ASN A 142 2.35 -1.83 -20.81
C ASN A 142 3.48 -1.42 -19.84
N ASN A 143 3.83 -0.13 -19.80
CA ASN A 143 4.87 0.41 -18.95
C ASN A 143 4.50 1.83 -18.52
N ARG A 144 3.66 1.92 -17.48
CA ARG A 144 3.24 3.19 -16.90
C ARG A 144 4.04 3.55 -15.64
N ASN A 145 5.23 2.95 -15.48
CA ASN A 145 6.11 3.19 -14.33
C ASN A 145 5.41 2.93 -12.98
N GLU A 146 4.49 1.96 -12.95
CA GLU A 146 3.86 1.51 -11.72
C GLU A 146 4.90 0.85 -10.81
N ALA A 147 4.96 1.27 -9.55
CA ALA A 147 5.70 0.57 -8.51
C ALA A 147 5.02 -0.76 -8.15
N CYS A 148 3.69 -0.77 -8.15
CA CYS A 148 2.88 -1.99 -8.02
C CYS A 148 1.47 -1.79 -8.56
N THR A 149 0.76 -2.90 -8.78
CA THR A 149 -0.62 -2.91 -9.27
C THR A 149 -1.38 -4.04 -8.60
N LEU A 150 -2.59 -3.73 -8.11
CA LEU A 150 -3.48 -4.65 -7.41
C LEU A 150 -4.80 -4.75 -8.16
N GLY A 151 -5.11 -5.93 -8.68
CA GLY A 151 -6.43 -6.25 -9.22
C GLY A 151 -7.36 -6.74 -8.12
N ILE A 152 -8.49 -6.07 -7.95
CA ILE A 152 -9.50 -6.37 -6.93
C ILE A 152 -10.79 -6.70 -7.66
N THR A 153 -11.37 -7.87 -7.38
CA THR A 153 -12.59 -8.31 -8.07
C THR A 153 -13.72 -8.55 -7.09
N GLY A 154 -14.96 -8.37 -7.53
CA GLY A 154 -16.14 -8.67 -6.71
C GLY A 154 -16.28 -7.78 -5.48
N LEU A 155 -15.91 -6.50 -5.60
CA LEU A 155 -16.26 -5.51 -4.60
C LEU A 155 -17.78 -5.28 -4.56
N PRO A 156 -18.35 -5.00 -3.37
CA PRO A 156 -19.80 -4.88 -3.22
C PRO A 156 -20.39 -3.64 -3.90
N GLY A 157 -21.59 -3.80 -4.46
CA GLY A 157 -22.36 -2.68 -5.00
C GLY A 157 -23.39 -2.12 -4.01
N ASP A 158 -24.43 -1.49 -4.54
CA ASP A 158 -25.64 -1.16 -3.82
C ASP A 158 -26.53 -2.40 -3.62
N GLN A 159 -26.48 -2.94 -2.41
CA GLN A 159 -27.27 -4.10 -2.00
C GLN A 159 -28.75 -3.76 -1.72
N SER A 160 -29.07 -2.47 -1.55
CA SER A 160 -30.43 -2.02 -1.24
C SER A 160 -31.27 -1.70 -2.47
N GLY A 161 -30.61 -1.45 -3.62
CA GLY A 161 -31.26 -0.96 -4.84
C GLY A 161 -31.75 0.49 -4.75
N ALA A 162 -31.27 1.26 -3.78
CA ALA A 162 -31.60 2.67 -3.57
C ALA A 162 -30.86 3.64 -4.51
N GLY A 163 -29.85 3.17 -5.24
CA GLY A 163 -29.17 3.85 -6.34
C GLY A 163 -27.71 4.21 -6.11
N VAL A 164 -27.22 4.30 -4.86
CA VAL A 164 -25.80 4.48 -4.50
C VAL A 164 -25.52 3.87 -3.14
N ALA A 165 -24.45 3.10 -3.02
CA ALA A 165 -23.88 2.65 -1.74
C ALA A 165 -22.39 3.01 -1.66
N CYS A 166 -21.88 3.21 -0.45
CA CYS A 166 -20.47 3.49 -0.20
C CYS A 166 -19.86 2.43 0.70
N TRP A 167 -18.58 2.16 0.51
CA TRP A 167 -17.85 1.11 1.18
C TRP A 167 -16.46 1.57 1.60
N ILE A 168 -16.03 1.11 2.77
CA ILE A 168 -14.64 1.15 3.24
C ILE A 168 -14.09 -0.26 3.10
N ILE A 169 -13.01 -0.41 2.32
CA ILE A 169 -12.35 -1.70 2.09
C ILE A 169 -10.96 -1.65 2.69
N ALA A 170 -10.69 -2.54 3.64
CA ALA A 170 -9.34 -2.81 4.12
C ALA A 170 -8.74 -3.97 3.32
N LEU A 171 -7.51 -3.80 2.82
CA LEU A 171 -6.73 -4.79 2.09
C LEU A 171 -5.56 -5.22 2.95
N ASP A 172 -5.43 -6.53 3.11
CA ASP A 172 -4.24 -7.16 3.68
C ASP A 172 -3.31 -7.57 2.53
N LEU A 173 -2.13 -6.95 2.46
CA LEU A 173 -1.11 -7.23 1.46
C LEU A 173 0.06 -8.05 2.03
N ALA A 174 0.05 -8.33 3.33
CA ALA A 174 1.14 -9.02 3.99
C ALA A 174 1.27 -10.46 3.46
N GLY A 175 2.52 -10.89 3.22
CA GLY A 175 2.82 -12.25 2.79
C GLY A 175 2.98 -12.44 1.29
N GLY A 176 3.36 -11.40 0.55
CA GLY A 176 3.81 -11.49 -0.84
C GLY A 176 3.13 -10.52 -1.81
N PHE A 177 2.21 -9.68 -1.34
CA PHE A 177 1.52 -8.67 -2.14
C PHE A 177 1.91 -7.23 -1.77
N GLU A 178 2.94 -7.08 -0.93
CA GLU A 178 3.41 -5.80 -0.45
C GLU A 178 3.93 -4.91 -1.58
N CYS A 179 3.63 -3.61 -1.49
CA CYS A 179 4.13 -2.60 -2.44
C CYS A 179 5.28 -1.82 -1.81
N THR A 180 6.33 -1.53 -2.58
CA THR A 180 7.44 -0.69 -2.11
C THR A 180 7.38 0.69 -2.78
N LEU A 181 7.40 1.75 -1.98
CA LEU A 181 7.33 3.13 -2.44
C LEU A 181 8.51 3.94 -1.89
N PRO A 182 9.00 4.93 -2.65
CA PRO A 182 10.12 5.75 -2.18
C PRO A 182 9.72 6.68 -1.04
N GLN A 183 10.64 6.89 -0.10
CA GLN A 183 10.63 8.03 0.79
C GLN A 183 11.35 9.22 0.15
N GLU A 184 11.20 10.40 0.74
CA GLU A 184 12.07 11.52 0.42
C GLU A 184 13.56 11.17 0.59
N SER A 185 14.37 11.52 -0.40
CA SER A 185 15.83 11.35 -0.36
C SER A 185 16.50 12.21 0.71
N ALA A 186 15.86 13.30 1.12
CA ALA A 186 16.21 14.10 2.28
C ALA A 186 14.97 14.79 2.85
N ALA A 187 14.97 15.02 4.17
CA ALA A 187 13.85 15.62 4.87
C ALA A 187 13.43 16.98 4.27
N GLY A 188 12.16 17.09 3.88
CA GLY A 188 11.53 18.31 3.39
C GLY A 188 11.73 18.57 1.90
N LEU A 189 12.17 17.58 1.12
CA LEU A 189 12.22 17.69 -0.34
C LEU A 189 10.85 17.55 -1.00
N ALA A 190 9.84 17.05 -0.29
CA ALA A 190 8.48 16.83 -0.79
C ALA A 190 8.47 15.97 -2.08
N GLU A 191 9.36 14.97 -2.14
CA GLU A 191 9.30 13.95 -3.19
C GLU A 191 8.03 13.12 -3.01
N THR A 192 7.29 12.95 -4.10
CA THR A 192 5.91 12.51 -4.05
C THR A 192 5.73 11.24 -4.83
N TRP A 193 5.11 10.26 -4.19
CA TRP A 193 4.61 9.04 -4.84
C TRP A 193 3.15 9.26 -5.24
N GLY A 194 2.68 8.38 -6.13
CA GLY A 194 1.33 8.43 -6.65
C GLY A 194 0.55 7.16 -6.37
N TRP A 195 -0.76 7.28 -6.38
CA TRP A 195 -1.65 6.14 -6.41
C TRP A 195 -2.88 6.45 -7.26
N SER A 196 -3.54 5.42 -7.75
CA SER A 196 -4.74 5.60 -8.55
C SER A 196 -5.75 4.48 -8.40
N MET A 197 -6.97 4.78 -8.83
CA MET A 197 -8.09 3.85 -8.89
C MET A 197 -8.71 3.86 -10.28
N THR A 198 -8.93 2.67 -10.84
CA THR A 198 -9.69 2.47 -12.08
C THR A 198 -10.82 1.48 -11.82
N TYR A 199 -12.06 1.88 -12.06
CA TYR A 199 -13.22 0.99 -11.99
C TYR A 199 -13.46 0.39 -13.37
N LEU A 200 -13.37 -0.94 -13.47
CA LEU A 200 -13.31 -1.64 -14.75
C LEU A 200 -14.69 -1.90 -15.35
N ASP A 201 -15.76 -1.70 -14.57
CA ASP A 201 -17.13 -1.99 -15.01
C ASP A 201 -17.79 -0.84 -15.76
N THR A 202 -18.26 -1.16 -16.97
CA THR A 202 -18.72 -0.19 -17.99
C THR A 202 -19.97 0.64 -17.65
N LEU A 203 -20.69 0.31 -16.58
CA LEU A 203 -21.98 0.92 -16.22
C LEU A 203 -21.97 1.56 -14.83
N ALA A 204 -20.80 1.72 -14.23
CA ALA A 204 -20.69 2.14 -12.86
C ALA A 204 -20.55 3.66 -12.75
N SER A 205 -21.48 4.31 -12.04
CA SER A 205 -21.21 5.62 -11.40
C SER A 205 -20.34 5.41 -10.15
N SER A 206 -19.26 4.66 -10.31
CA SER A 206 -18.30 4.33 -9.25
C SER A 206 -17.21 5.38 -9.18
N GLY A 207 -16.78 5.67 -7.97
CA GLY A 207 -15.84 6.76 -7.75
C GLY A 207 -15.18 6.70 -6.38
N PRO A 208 -13.92 7.13 -6.26
CA PRO A 208 -13.27 7.26 -4.97
C PRO A 208 -14.06 8.21 -4.09
N ARG A 209 -14.20 7.84 -2.82
CA ARG A 209 -14.72 8.75 -1.82
C ARG A 209 -13.62 9.76 -1.47
N LEU A 210 -14.03 11.01 -1.35
CA LEU A 210 -13.15 12.11 -0.99
C LEU A 210 -13.02 12.19 0.53
N ASP A 211 -11.93 12.80 0.95
CA ASP A 211 -11.64 13.11 2.33
C ASP A 211 -11.03 14.52 2.52
N SER A 212 -11.13 15.06 3.73
CA SER A 212 -10.74 16.41 4.12
C SER A 212 -9.29 16.38 4.57
N ILE A 213 -8.48 17.26 4.02
CA ILE A 213 -7.13 17.50 4.57
C ILE A 213 -7.14 18.53 5.72
N THR A 214 -8.33 18.93 6.19
CA THR A 214 -8.52 19.93 7.27
C THR A 214 -9.45 19.44 8.39
N GLY A 215 -8.86 18.85 9.43
CA GLY A 215 -9.56 18.48 10.67
C GLY A 215 -8.69 17.71 11.67
N GLY A 216 -7.89 18.42 12.47
CA GLY A 216 -7.31 17.90 13.73
C GLY A 216 -6.19 16.84 13.63
N ALA A 217 -6.23 15.95 12.64
CA ALA A 217 -5.12 15.12 12.22
C ALA A 217 -4.59 15.70 10.90
N ILE A 218 -3.29 15.94 10.84
CA ILE A 218 -2.61 16.42 9.64
C ILE A 218 -2.94 15.41 8.54
N GLY A 219 -3.55 15.85 7.42
CA GLY A 219 -3.72 15.00 6.24
C GLY A 219 -2.39 14.34 5.89
N GLY A 220 -2.44 13.16 5.27
CA GLY A 220 -1.28 12.33 4.96
C GLY A 220 -0.15 13.19 4.40
N TYR A 221 1.06 12.98 4.92
CA TYR A 221 2.20 13.83 4.59
C TYR A 221 2.37 13.94 3.06
N GLY A 222 2.56 15.16 2.55
CA GLY A 222 2.66 15.40 1.10
C GLY A 222 1.36 15.25 0.30
N SER A 223 0.19 15.07 0.95
CA SER A 223 -1.11 15.06 0.25
C SER A 223 -1.40 16.41 -0.40
N PHE A 224 -2.11 16.39 -1.53
CA PHE A 224 -2.46 17.59 -2.28
C PHE A 224 -3.94 17.94 -2.14
N ASP A 225 -4.25 19.24 -2.28
CA ASP A 225 -5.63 19.74 -2.36
C ASP A 225 -6.22 19.59 -3.78
N HIS A 226 -5.92 18.49 -4.44
CA HIS A 226 -6.47 18.16 -5.74
C HIS A 226 -6.25 16.68 -6.03
N PHE A 227 -7.01 16.18 -6.99
CA PHE A 227 -6.73 14.92 -7.65
C PHE A 227 -6.69 15.12 -9.15
N GLN A 228 -6.14 14.16 -9.86
CA GLN A 228 -6.06 14.12 -11.32
C GLN A 228 -6.92 13.00 -11.87
N TRP A 229 -7.31 13.13 -13.14
CA TRP A 229 -7.95 12.02 -13.83
C TRP A 229 -7.33 11.81 -15.20
N TYR A 230 -7.28 10.54 -15.57
CA TYR A 230 -6.64 10.06 -16.76
C TYR A 230 -7.65 9.32 -17.62
N ASP A 231 -7.61 9.53 -18.94
CA ASP A 231 -8.32 8.68 -19.89
C ASP A 231 -7.33 7.72 -20.53
N MET A 232 -7.45 6.46 -20.15
CA MET A 232 -6.56 5.41 -20.63
C MET A 232 -6.76 5.06 -22.12
N THR A 233 -7.76 5.66 -22.78
CA THR A 233 -7.95 5.53 -24.24
C THR A 233 -7.30 6.67 -25.04
N ALA A 234 -6.80 7.70 -24.37
CA ALA A 234 -6.12 8.81 -25.02
C ALA A 234 -4.78 8.37 -25.63
N ALA A 235 -4.24 9.19 -26.53
CA ALA A 235 -2.92 8.93 -27.09
C ALA A 235 -1.83 9.11 -26.02
N LEU A 236 -0.72 8.36 -26.19
CA LEU A 236 0.42 8.41 -25.29
C LEU A 236 0.90 9.85 -25.02
N GLY A 237 1.00 10.21 -23.75
CA GLY A 237 1.39 11.53 -23.26
C GLY A 237 0.24 12.55 -23.18
N LEU A 238 -0.99 12.15 -23.52
CA LEU A 238 -2.20 12.98 -23.45
C LEU A 238 -3.28 12.38 -22.53
N GLU A 239 -2.94 11.36 -21.75
CA GLU A 239 -3.87 10.66 -20.88
C GLU A 239 -4.31 11.52 -19.70
N ASN A 240 -3.42 12.36 -19.17
CA ASN A 240 -3.78 13.33 -18.14
C ASN A 240 -4.72 14.37 -18.73
N LEU A 241 -6.01 14.26 -18.41
CA LEU A 241 -7.05 15.13 -18.90
C LEU A 241 -7.25 16.38 -18.02
N GLY A 242 -6.68 16.37 -16.81
CA GLY A 242 -6.59 17.54 -15.93
C GLY A 242 -6.60 17.19 -14.43
N ALA A 243 -6.85 18.23 -13.62
CA ALA A 243 -7.00 18.11 -12.16
C ALA A 243 -8.27 18.79 -11.61
N TYR A 244 -8.86 18.24 -10.55
CA TYR A 244 -9.87 18.94 -9.75
C TYR A 244 -9.22 19.57 -8.53
N TRP A 245 -9.15 20.90 -8.52
CA TRP A 245 -8.65 21.66 -7.38
C TRP A 245 -9.80 22.19 -6.54
N PHE A 246 -9.80 21.91 -5.23
CA PHE A 246 -10.90 22.31 -4.35
C PHE A 246 -10.80 23.75 -3.82
N GLY A 247 -9.75 24.49 -4.18
CA GLY A 247 -9.68 25.94 -3.94
C GLY A 247 -9.02 26.36 -2.63
N GLY A 248 -8.41 25.45 -1.86
CA GLY A 248 -7.59 25.78 -0.69
C GLY A 248 -8.38 26.23 0.56
N GLY A 249 -9.71 26.14 0.54
CA GLY A 249 -10.56 26.57 1.66
C GLY A 249 -10.55 25.54 2.80
N VAL A 250 -10.47 25.99 4.05
CA VAL A 250 -10.35 25.19 5.32
C VAL A 250 -11.47 24.14 5.56
N LYS A 251 -12.42 23.99 4.63
CA LYS A 251 -13.50 22.99 4.66
C LYS A 251 -13.79 22.35 3.31
N LEU A 252 -12.99 22.71 2.31
CA LEU A 252 -13.13 22.27 0.94
C LEU A 252 -11.91 21.49 0.49
N GLN A 253 -10.81 21.52 1.23
CA GLN A 253 -9.62 20.85 0.76
C GLN A 253 -9.81 19.34 0.73
N GLY A 254 -9.47 18.70 -0.40
CA GLY A 254 -9.87 17.33 -0.67
C GLY A 254 -8.77 16.46 -1.26
N SER A 255 -8.64 15.25 -0.75
CA SER A 255 -7.87 14.13 -1.34
C SER A 255 -8.73 12.87 -1.36
N PHE A 256 -8.23 11.78 -1.94
CA PHE A 256 -8.92 10.49 -1.86
C PHE A 256 -8.71 9.84 -0.49
N ASP A 257 -9.78 9.22 0.04
CA ASP A 257 -9.81 8.51 1.33
C ASP A 257 -8.92 7.26 1.26
N LEU A 258 -7.69 7.39 1.76
CA LEU A 258 -6.66 6.35 1.79
C LEU A 258 -5.93 6.36 3.13
N SER A 259 -5.72 5.16 3.69
CA SER A 259 -4.74 4.91 4.73
C SER A 259 -3.82 3.79 4.28
N LEU A 260 -2.53 3.91 4.56
CA LEU A 260 -1.53 2.89 4.28
C LEU A 260 -0.94 2.39 5.60
N GLU A 261 -0.77 1.08 5.67
CA GLU A 261 -0.14 0.38 6.79
C GLU A 261 1.17 -0.22 6.33
N GLY A 262 2.19 -0.15 7.18
CA GLY A 262 3.54 -0.64 6.87
C GLY A 262 4.14 -1.47 7.99
N ASN A 263 5.39 -1.86 7.76
CA ASN A 263 6.26 -2.37 8.82
C ASN A 263 6.76 -1.22 9.71
N VAL A 264 7.42 -1.57 10.81
CA VAL A 264 8.24 -0.61 11.55
C VAL A 264 9.32 -0.03 10.62
N ASN A 265 9.64 1.26 10.79
CA ASN A 265 10.49 2.09 9.91
C ASN A 265 11.80 1.48 9.38
N ASP A 266 12.39 0.53 10.09
CA ASP A 266 13.68 -0.07 9.75
C ASP A 266 13.57 -1.46 9.14
N SER A 267 12.36 -1.96 8.90
CA SER A 267 12.10 -3.35 8.58
C SER A 267 11.28 -3.52 7.30
N THR A 268 11.60 -4.55 6.52
CA THR A 268 10.93 -4.92 5.26
C THR A 268 10.66 -6.42 5.25
N SER A 269 9.47 -6.86 4.87
CA SER A 269 9.15 -8.26 4.61
C SER A 269 9.66 -8.67 3.23
N TYR A 270 9.98 -9.95 3.08
CA TYR A 270 10.29 -10.55 1.78
C TYR A 270 9.87 -12.02 1.75
N THR A 271 9.49 -12.52 0.59
CA THR A 271 9.00 -13.89 0.39
C THR A 271 9.89 -14.67 -0.57
N SER A 272 9.68 -15.99 -0.65
CA SER A 272 10.36 -16.82 -1.64
C SER A 272 9.89 -16.44 -3.04
N ALA A 273 10.79 -16.50 -4.02
CA ALA A 273 10.41 -16.36 -5.43
C ALA A 273 9.59 -17.57 -5.93
N ASN A 274 9.66 -18.70 -5.22
CA ASN A 274 8.93 -19.92 -5.53
C ASN A 274 8.34 -20.49 -4.23
N PRO A 275 7.31 -19.84 -3.65
CA PRO A 275 6.76 -20.26 -2.36
C PRO A 275 6.20 -21.68 -2.46
N GLY A 276 6.58 -22.51 -1.50
CA GLY A 276 6.04 -23.85 -1.31
C GLY A 276 4.69 -23.81 -0.60
N ALA A 277 3.98 -24.94 -0.62
CA ALA A 277 2.64 -25.06 -0.03
C ALA A 277 2.58 -24.83 1.50
N ASN A 278 3.72 -24.88 2.18
CA ASN A 278 3.87 -24.68 3.63
C ASN A 278 4.57 -23.34 3.97
N ASP A 279 4.70 -22.41 3.02
CA ASP A 279 5.08 -21.01 3.31
C ASP A 279 3.84 -20.22 3.75
N THR A 280 3.26 -20.63 4.89
CA THR A 280 1.92 -20.19 5.33
C THR A 280 1.95 -19.34 6.61
N VAL A 281 3.13 -19.11 7.20
CA VAL A 281 3.24 -18.38 8.47
C VAL A 281 3.49 -16.90 8.18
N GLY A 282 2.67 -16.00 8.75
CA GLY A 282 2.97 -14.57 8.73
C GLY A 282 3.92 -14.19 9.87
N PHE A 283 4.94 -13.39 9.60
CA PHE A 283 5.95 -12.96 10.56
C PHE A 283 6.30 -11.48 10.40
N THR A 284 6.43 -10.78 11.52
CA THR A 284 6.66 -9.33 11.54
C THR A 284 7.59 -8.89 12.68
N CYS A 285 8.19 -7.71 12.52
CA CYS A 285 8.87 -6.98 13.59
C CYS A 285 7.83 -6.12 14.34
N THR A 286 7.77 -6.23 15.66
CA THR A 286 6.83 -5.46 16.49
C THR A 286 7.43 -4.16 17.03
N SER A 287 8.73 -3.95 16.82
CA SER A 287 9.45 -2.73 17.17
C SER A 287 10.70 -2.62 16.31
N GLU A 288 11.26 -1.41 16.20
CA GLU A 288 12.53 -1.17 15.53
C GLU A 288 13.66 -2.06 16.10
N VAL A 289 14.54 -2.51 15.23
CA VAL A 289 15.68 -3.40 15.47
C VAL A 289 16.97 -2.58 15.51
N ARG A 290 17.16 -1.83 16.60
CA ARG A 290 18.34 -0.97 16.81
C ARG A 290 19.33 -1.52 17.83
N GLY A 291 20.61 -1.30 17.59
CA GLY A 291 21.67 -1.66 18.54
C GLY A 291 21.47 -0.99 19.91
N GLY A 292 21.52 -1.79 20.99
CA GLY A 292 21.37 -1.29 22.36
C GLY A 292 19.93 -1.03 22.82
N GLN A 293 18.92 -1.32 21.99
CA GLN A 293 17.50 -1.13 22.30
C GLN A 293 16.78 -2.48 22.46
N ALA A 294 15.57 -2.44 23.03
CA ALA A 294 14.66 -3.58 23.00
C ALA A 294 14.09 -3.74 21.59
N ALA A 295 14.09 -4.98 21.09
CA ALA A 295 13.50 -5.35 19.81
C ALA A 295 12.51 -6.52 19.99
N GLY A 296 11.52 -6.59 19.11
CA GLY A 296 10.45 -7.59 19.18
C GLY A 296 10.04 -8.12 17.82
N TRP A 297 9.62 -9.38 17.81
CA TRP A 297 9.15 -10.11 16.64
C TRP A 297 7.96 -10.98 17.00
N ALA A 298 7.03 -11.12 16.07
CA ALA A 298 5.84 -11.92 16.28
C ALA A 298 5.36 -12.62 15.00
N VAL A 299 4.77 -13.80 15.19
CA VAL A 299 3.91 -14.45 14.21
C VAL A 299 2.56 -13.74 14.23
N THR A 300 2.03 -13.37 13.06
CA THR A 300 0.83 -12.51 12.97
C THR A 300 -0.46 -13.25 13.35
N ASN A 301 -0.48 -14.58 13.25
CA ASN A 301 -1.61 -15.44 13.63
C ASN A 301 -1.14 -16.83 14.07
N PRO A 302 -0.58 -16.98 15.29
CA PRO A 302 -0.15 -18.28 15.77
C PRO A 302 -1.38 -19.21 15.91
N ASP A 303 -1.24 -20.45 15.47
CA ASP A 303 -2.33 -21.46 15.51
C ASP A 303 -2.61 -21.99 16.93
N GLY A 304 -1.75 -21.67 17.90
CA GLY A 304 -1.79 -22.12 19.28
C GLY A 304 -1.40 -23.60 19.49
N ALA A 305 -1.14 -24.35 18.42
CA ALA A 305 -0.79 -25.77 18.45
C ALA A 305 0.68 -26.03 18.09
N SER A 306 1.20 -25.30 17.11
CA SER A 306 2.59 -25.34 16.67
C SER A 306 3.48 -24.56 17.64
N SER A 307 4.71 -25.04 17.82
CA SER A 307 5.76 -24.22 18.42
C SER A 307 6.49 -23.46 17.32
N TYR A 308 6.90 -22.25 17.62
CA TYR A 308 7.64 -21.41 16.68
C TYR A 308 9.06 -21.17 17.17
N GLY A 309 10.00 -21.16 16.22
CA GLY A 309 11.38 -20.73 16.43
C GLY A 309 11.74 -19.62 15.46
N MET A 310 12.45 -18.60 15.96
CA MET A 310 13.01 -17.53 15.14
C MET A 310 14.44 -17.87 14.75
N LEU A 311 14.70 -17.80 13.46
CA LEU A 311 16.02 -17.92 12.87
C LEU A 311 16.51 -16.53 12.48
N VAL A 312 17.77 -16.21 12.78
CA VAL A 312 18.37 -14.89 12.51
C VAL A 312 19.67 -15.06 11.73
N SER A 313 19.92 -14.23 10.73
CA SER A 313 21.12 -14.25 9.89
C SER A 313 21.53 -12.84 9.46
N THR A 314 22.79 -12.67 9.03
CA THR A 314 23.26 -11.45 8.35
C THR A 314 23.15 -11.51 6.83
N GLY A 315 22.58 -12.59 6.29
CA GLY A 315 22.29 -12.73 4.86
C GLY A 315 20.95 -13.42 4.62
N SER A 316 20.31 -13.09 3.50
CA SER A 316 19.16 -13.82 2.98
C SER A 316 19.57 -15.05 2.19
N ALA A 317 18.64 -15.98 2.03
CA ALA A 317 18.72 -17.10 1.11
C ALA A 317 17.32 -17.38 0.54
N ASP A 318 17.21 -18.33 -0.38
CA ASP A 318 15.93 -18.90 -0.79
C ASP A 318 16.19 -20.39 -1.07
N LEU A 319 16.04 -21.21 -0.02
CA LEU A 319 16.43 -22.62 -0.02
C LEU A 319 15.28 -23.49 0.50
N PRO A 320 15.04 -24.69 -0.06
CA PRO A 320 14.03 -25.59 0.49
C PRO A 320 14.44 -26.09 1.90
N ILE A 321 13.52 -26.03 2.87
CA ILE A 321 13.79 -26.49 4.26
C ILE A 321 13.08 -27.78 4.64
N ILE A 322 11.90 -28.04 4.08
CA ILE A 322 11.15 -29.30 4.28
C ILE A 322 11.42 -30.24 3.11
N ALA A 323 11.42 -31.56 3.36
CA ALA A 323 11.64 -32.59 2.34
C ALA A 323 10.74 -32.36 1.11
N GLY A 324 11.35 -32.15 -0.05
CA GLY A 324 10.64 -31.85 -1.30
C GLY A 324 10.41 -30.36 -1.60
N GLY A 325 10.89 -29.45 -0.74
CA GLY A 325 10.79 -28.00 -0.96
C GLY A 325 9.40 -27.43 -0.69
N SER A 326 8.63 -28.05 0.21
CA SER A 326 7.28 -27.56 0.55
C SER A 326 7.30 -26.29 1.42
N ALA A 327 8.43 -25.89 1.99
CA ALA A 327 8.63 -24.58 2.61
C ALA A 327 10.03 -24.05 2.28
N SER A 328 10.17 -22.73 2.32
CA SER A 328 11.37 -22.00 1.94
C SER A 328 12.06 -21.38 3.16
N LEU A 329 13.35 -21.68 3.32
CA LEU A 329 14.27 -20.98 4.22
C LEU A 329 14.79 -19.73 3.53
N LEU A 330 14.40 -18.59 4.09
CA LEU A 330 14.65 -17.27 3.53
C LEU A 330 15.90 -16.58 4.11
N ILE A 331 16.59 -17.27 5.02
CA ILE A 331 17.80 -16.79 5.67
C ILE A 331 19.00 -17.68 5.33
N ASN A 332 20.19 -17.09 5.27
CA ASN A 332 21.40 -17.86 5.06
C ASN A 332 21.87 -18.49 6.38
N GLN A 333 21.67 -19.79 6.52
CA GLN A 333 22.08 -20.54 7.71
C GLN A 333 23.60 -20.48 8.02
N ARG A 334 24.45 -20.21 7.02
CA ARG A 334 25.92 -20.14 7.21
C ARG A 334 26.36 -18.84 7.88
N THR A 335 25.50 -17.83 7.88
CA THR A 335 25.76 -16.50 8.43
C THR A 335 24.86 -16.19 9.63
N MET A 336 24.33 -17.22 10.30
CA MET A 336 23.56 -17.05 11.52
C MET A 336 24.48 -16.57 12.66
N PRO A 337 24.30 -15.35 13.16
CA PRO A 337 25.12 -14.87 14.29
C PRO A 337 24.71 -15.56 15.60
N ALA A 338 23.46 -16.05 15.69
CA ALA A 338 22.89 -16.73 16.85
C ALA A 338 21.58 -17.45 16.48
N GLY A 339 21.08 -18.28 17.40
CA GLY A 339 19.81 -18.98 17.28
C GLY A 339 19.95 -20.48 16.98
N PRO A 340 18.83 -21.20 16.82
CA PRO A 340 17.46 -20.67 16.80
C PRO A 340 16.97 -20.16 18.16
N PHE A 341 16.09 -19.15 18.15
CA PHE A 341 15.48 -18.58 19.36
C PHE A 341 14.06 -19.12 19.55
N PRO A 342 13.70 -19.64 20.73
CA PRO A 342 12.36 -20.15 20.97
C PRO A 342 11.35 -19.00 21.08
N MET A 343 10.25 -19.09 20.35
CA MET A 343 9.11 -18.16 20.44
C MET A 343 7.89 -18.79 21.13
N GLY A 344 7.93 -20.11 21.38
CA GLY A 344 6.84 -20.86 21.98
C GLY A 344 5.61 -20.96 21.06
N THR A 345 4.47 -21.33 21.62
CA THR A 345 3.19 -21.44 20.87
C THR A 345 2.52 -20.09 20.63
N ALA A 346 2.88 -19.07 21.41
CA ALA A 346 2.42 -17.70 21.19
C ALA A 346 3.12 -17.04 19.99
N GLY A 347 4.21 -17.61 19.49
CA GLY A 347 4.92 -17.09 18.32
C GLY A 347 5.49 -15.69 18.54
N SER A 348 5.88 -15.33 19.76
CA SER A 348 6.43 -14.01 20.08
C SER A 348 7.84 -14.12 20.67
N PHE A 349 8.73 -13.21 20.28
CA PHE A 349 10.06 -13.09 20.86
C PHE A 349 10.44 -11.63 21.06
N GLY A 350 11.02 -11.31 22.22
CA GLY A 350 11.55 -9.99 22.51
C GLY A 350 12.92 -10.10 23.19
N ALA A 351 13.83 -9.21 22.83
CA ALA A 351 15.19 -9.21 23.38
C ALA A 351 15.78 -7.79 23.44
N ASN A 352 16.67 -7.57 24.41
CA ASN A 352 17.54 -6.41 24.39
C ASN A 352 18.72 -6.68 23.47
N LEU A 353 18.86 -5.88 22.42
CA LEU A 353 19.91 -6.05 21.43
C LEU A 353 21.25 -5.51 21.93
N PRO A 354 22.37 -6.17 21.59
CA PRO A 354 23.69 -5.63 21.88
C PRO A 354 23.93 -4.33 21.09
N ALA A 355 24.85 -3.49 21.55
CA ALA A 355 25.15 -2.23 20.86
C ALA A 355 25.72 -2.43 19.44
N ASN A 356 26.39 -3.55 19.19
CA ASN A 356 27.08 -3.87 17.94
C ASN A 356 26.26 -4.82 17.03
N VAL A 357 24.98 -4.51 16.85
CA VAL A 357 24.12 -5.21 15.89
C VAL A 357 24.62 -5.00 14.46
N PRO A 358 24.70 -6.05 13.62
CA PRO A 358 25.01 -5.91 12.19
C PRO A 358 24.08 -4.94 11.47
N SER A 359 24.58 -4.27 10.43
CA SER A 359 23.79 -3.29 9.66
C SER A 359 22.60 -3.88 8.91
N ASN A 360 22.65 -5.19 8.60
CA ASN A 360 21.52 -5.92 8.05
C ASN A 360 21.28 -7.16 8.90
N ILE A 361 20.06 -7.31 9.38
CA ILE A 361 19.58 -8.52 10.02
C ILE A 361 18.44 -9.08 9.18
N TYR A 362 18.49 -10.39 8.96
CA TYR A 362 17.42 -11.16 8.35
C TYR A 362 16.86 -12.10 9.40
N ALA A 363 15.55 -12.11 9.59
CA ALA A 363 14.85 -12.96 10.53
C ALA A 363 13.72 -13.73 9.83
N GLN A 364 13.48 -14.96 10.25
CA GLN A 364 12.38 -15.78 9.76
C GLN A 364 11.84 -16.64 10.91
N ALA A 365 10.53 -16.81 11.01
CA ALA A 365 9.92 -17.78 11.89
C ALA A 365 9.70 -19.12 11.18
N VAL A 366 9.88 -20.21 11.90
CA VAL A 366 9.54 -21.56 11.44
C VAL A 366 8.63 -22.23 12.46
N ALA A 367 7.52 -22.78 11.98
CA ALA A 367 6.64 -23.63 12.76
C ALA A 367 7.22 -25.05 12.81
N HIS A 368 7.17 -25.68 13.97
CA HIS A 368 7.70 -27.03 14.16
C HIS A 368 6.91 -27.83 15.19
N THR A 369 7.00 -29.15 15.06
CA THR A 369 6.49 -30.11 16.05
C THR A 369 7.63 -30.86 16.71
N GLY A 370 7.78 -30.76 18.03
CA GLY A 370 8.90 -31.35 18.76
C GLY A 370 10.15 -30.47 18.72
N ALA A 371 11.34 -31.09 18.70
CA ALA A 371 12.60 -30.34 18.64
C ALA A 371 12.74 -29.60 17.30
N LEU A 372 13.25 -28.38 17.32
CA LEU A 372 13.45 -27.60 16.11
C LEU A 372 14.61 -28.17 15.27
N THR A 373 14.25 -28.97 14.27
CA THR A 373 15.14 -29.57 13.27
C THR A 373 14.46 -29.47 11.90
N PRO A 374 15.21 -29.50 10.78
CA PRO A 374 14.60 -29.44 9.45
C PRO A 374 13.51 -30.50 9.21
N SER A 375 13.67 -31.70 9.76
CA SER A 375 12.69 -32.80 9.64
C SER A 375 11.39 -32.57 10.41
N ASN A 376 11.41 -31.66 11.40
CA ASN A 376 10.30 -31.37 12.30
C ASN A 376 9.63 -30.04 11.98
N CYS A 377 10.19 -29.26 11.04
CA CYS A 377 9.57 -28.05 10.51
C CYS A 377 8.30 -28.43 9.75
N THR A 378 7.21 -27.74 10.04
CA THR A 378 5.90 -27.96 9.41
C THR A 378 5.54 -26.83 8.46
N ALA A 379 5.97 -25.60 8.75
CA ALA A 379 5.78 -24.43 7.92
C ALA A 379 6.89 -23.39 8.13
N ALA A 380 7.07 -22.50 7.17
CA ALA A 380 7.98 -21.37 7.28
C ALA A 380 7.23 -20.05 7.02
N SER A 381 7.80 -18.95 7.52
CA SER A 381 7.22 -17.62 7.33
C SER A 381 7.84 -16.85 6.17
N ASN A 382 7.26 -15.71 5.83
CA ASN A 382 8.02 -14.65 5.17
C ASN A 382 9.28 -14.28 5.98
N GLY A 383 10.29 -13.76 5.31
CA GLY A 383 11.46 -13.17 5.93
C GLY A 383 11.20 -11.72 6.32
N MET A 384 11.93 -11.25 7.32
CA MET A 384 12.02 -9.84 7.71
C MET A 384 13.47 -9.40 7.59
N ARG A 385 13.72 -8.31 6.88
CA ARG A 385 15.02 -7.64 6.79
C ARG A 385 14.93 -6.35 7.59
N SER A 386 15.82 -6.17 8.56
CA SER A 386 15.97 -4.91 9.29
C SER A 386 17.32 -4.26 8.99
N VAL A 387 17.33 -2.92 8.90
CA VAL A 387 18.52 -2.10 8.63
C VAL A 387 18.82 -1.20 9.82
N ASN A 388 20.04 -1.30 10.37
CA ASN A 388 20.49 -0.54 11.56
C ASN A 388 21.62 0.43 11.25
#